data_AF-A0A6B3BTH0-F1
#
_entry.id   AF-A0A6B3BTH0-F1
#
_cell.length_a   1.000
_cell.length_b   1.000
_cell.length_c   1.000
_cell.angle_alpha   90.00
_cell.angle_beta   90.00
_cell.angle_gamma   90.00
#
_symmetry.space_group_name_H-M   'P 1'
#
loop_
_entity.id
_entity.type
_entity.pdbx_description
1 polymer ?
#
loop_
_entity_poly.entity_id
_entity_poly.type
_entity_poly.pdbx_seq_one_letter_code
_entity_poly.pdbx_strand_id
1 'polypeptide(L)'
;MGRKMNVLEDDGRPLAAFSIGLRKLREQAGNPTLTHLAGKSGYSQPRLSELFNAKKVPAEDLLRDVVTTLGGDADQWSERLRRLRSAEQDFHRATVRDGDSPQAQISRLELENKRLRELTEQPGVVIAQAYAAQESASRRMQAAARLERRASNLLKTAQEEYELLHERAPEAEKRAAAIIADGAATAARLELQGQSRHEDIVTEANRRADAIITRAQDRAREMLQNAEKRAKDHRATTYASLNKTLKDIDQLRVEAEQAVQQASAQRTSLEMRAKIEIERLVREAQQHLEKAGAGEQVHALDLLLLDFNITGSHAATRGRHARQTVPRRAALPDNSKPSLDLIAQPPGSGWTGWTFPQQRQPPIHGVRPETP
;
A
#
# COMPACT_ATOMS: atom_id res chain seq x y z
N MET A 1 4.48 58.25 -3.26
CA MET A 1 5.29 58.80 -2.14
C MET A 1 4.36 59.51 -1.16
N GLY A 2 4.45 59.21 0.14
CA GLY A 2 3.60 59.86 1.16
C GLY A 2 4.04 61.30 1.41
N ARG A 3 3.09 62.24 1.51
CA ARG A 3 3.35 63.64 1.84
C ARG A 3 4.07 63.74 3.20
N LYS A 4 5.18 64.47 3.27
CA LYS A 4 5.85 64.78 4.55
C LYS A 4 4.89 65.56 5.44
N MET A 5 4.85 65.25 6.73
CA MET A 5 4.02 66.00 7.68
C MET A 5 4.59 67.41 7.87
N ASN A 6 3.70 68.40 8.03
CA ASN A 6 4.09 69.77 8.36
C ASN A 6 4.81 69.79 9.72
N VAL A 7 5.76 70.72 9.89
CA VAL A 7 6.42 70.97 11.18
C VAL A 7 5.33 71.38 12.18
N LEU A 8 5.31 70.72 13.34
CA LEU A 8 4.39 71.04 14.44
C LEU A 8 5.15 71.95 15.40
N GLU A 9 4.75 73.21 15.49
CA GLU A 9 5.30 74.19 16.43
C GLU A 9 4.74 73.93 17.84
N ASP A 10 5.58 74.12 18.85
CA ASP A 10 5.16 74.05 20.25
C ASP A 10 4.50 75.38 20.63
N ASP A 11 3.18 75.45 20.49
CA ASP A 11 2.36 76.63 20.78
C ASP A 11 1.99 76.74 22.28
N GLY A 12 2.63 75.93 23.13
CA GLY A 12 2.38 75.86 24.57
C GLY A 12 1.12 75.06 24.94
N ARG A 13 0.41 74.47 23.97
CA ARG A 13 -0.74 73.60 24.28
C ARG A 13 -0.27 72.22 24.72
N PRO A 14 -0.84 71.66 25.80
CA PRO A 14 -0.54 70.28 26.22
C PRO A 14 -0.69 69.25 25.09
N LEU A 15 -1.67 69.41 24.21
CA LEU A 15 -1.91 68.55 23.04
C LEU A 15 -0.78 68.60 22.00
N ALA A 16 -0.15 69.77 21.79
CA ALA A 16 0.97 69.90 20.86
C ALA A 16 2.18 69.09 21.33
N ALA A 17 2.55 69.22 22.61
CA ALA A 17 3.64 68.46 23.23
C ALA A 17 3.40 66.93 23.16
N PHE A 18 2.16 66.49 23.39
CA PHE A 18 1.78 65.08 23.28
C PHE A 18 1.95 64.53 21.85
N SER A 19 1.48 65.25 20.83
CA SER A 19 1.63 64.84 19.42
C SER A 19 3.09 64.87 18.96
N ILE A 20 3.95 65.77 19.46
CA ILE A 20 5.39 65.75 19.21
C ILE A 20 6.02 64.45 19.73
N GLY A 21 5.66 64.03 20.95
CA GLY A 21 6.10 62.76 21.51
C GLY A 21 5.71 61.56 20.63
N LEU A 22 4.48 61.57 20.10
CA LEU A 22 3.98 60.46 19.28
C LEU A 22 4.68 60.40 17.91
N ARG A 23 5.09 61.54 17.35
CA ARG A 23 5.93 61.59 16.15
C ARG A 23 7.31 61.00 16.38
N LYS A 24 7.93 61.25 17.53
CA LYS A 24 9.22 60.63 17.89
C LYS A 24 9.11 59.10 17.99
N LEU A 25 8.02 58.58 18.57
CA LEU A 25 7.76 57.14 18.58
C LEU A 25 7.65 56.57 17.15
N ARG A 26 6.97 57.29 16.26
CA ARG A 26 6.85 56.90 14.85
C ARG A 26 8.19 56.92 14.12
N GLU A 27 9.07 57.89 14.41
CA GLU A 27 10.43 57.92 13.87
C GLU A 27 11.27 56.73 14.35
N GLN A 28 11.19 56.38 15.63
CA GLN A 28 11.86 55.21 16.21
C GLN A 28 11.40 53.90 15.57
N ALA A 29 10.13 53.82 15.16
CA ALA A 29 9.55 52.68 14.46
C ALA A 29 9.90 52.62 12.95
N GLY A 30 10.88 53.41 12.48
CA GLY A 30 11.29 53.45 11.07
C GLY A 30 10.42 54.37 10.19
N ASN A 31 9.66 55.28 10.81
CA ASN A 31 8.83 56.29 10.15
C ASN A 31 7.83 55.73 9.10
N PRO A 32 6.98 54.75 9.46
CA PRO A 32 5.99 54.18 8.55
C PRO A 32 5.04 55.26 8.00
N THR A 33 4.59 55.11 6.74
CA THR A 33 3.65 56.07 6.14
C THR A 33 2.25 55.98 6.77
N LEU A 34 1.45 57.06 6.71
CA LEU A 34 0.08 57.04 7.25
C LEU A 34 -0.81 56.00 6.56
N THR A 35 -0.57 55.70 5.27
CA THR A 35 -1.28 54.64 4.53
C THR A 35 -0.92 53.25 5.05
N HIS A 36 0.36 53.02 5.37
CA HIS A 36 0.81 51.77 5.98
C HIS A 36 0.24 51.59 7.40
N LEU A 37 0.21 52.67 8.19
CA LEU A 37 -0.44 52.64 9.51
C LEU A 37 -1.94 52.40 9.41
N ALA A 38 -2.63 52.98 8.42
CA ALA A 38 -4.05 52.73 8.19
C ALA A 38 -4.33 51.25 7.89
N GLY A 39 -3.49 50.62 7.05
CA GLY A 39 -3.63 49.20 6.73
C GLY A 39 -3.39 48.26 7.93
N LYS A 40 -2.48 48.63 8.84
CA LYS A 40 -2.17 47.81 10.04
C LYS A 40 -3.10 48.04 11.22
N SER A 41 -3.55 49.28 11.42
CA SER A 41 -4.37 49.67 12.57
C SER A 41 -5.88 49.68 12.29
N GLY A 42 -6.30 49.58 11.02
CA GLY A 42 -7.71 49.63 10.63
C GLY A 42 -8.35 51.02 10.67
N TYR A 43 -7.61 52.08 11.02
CA TYR A 43 -8.11 53.45 11.06
C TYR A 43 -7.84 54.22 9.78
N SER A 44 -8.74 55.15 9.44
CA SER A 44 -8.61 55.96 8.23
C SER A 44 -7.43 56.94 8.29
N GLN A 45 -6.82 57.21 7.14
CA GLN A 45 -5.70 58.15 7.00
C GLN A 45 -5.97 59.57 7.56
N PRO A 46 -7.16 60.17 7.39
CA PRO A 46 -7.48 61.47 8.01
C PRO A 46 -7.43 61.42 9.54
N ARG A 47 -7.93 60.34 10.14
CA ARG A 47 -7.97 60.18 11.61
C ARG A 47 -6.58 60.04 12.20
N LEU A 48 -5.69 59.31 11.52
CA LEU A 48 -4.27 59.24 11.89
C LEU A 48 -3.57 60.59 11.71
N SER A 49 -3.90 61.34 10.65
CA SER A 49 -3.35 62.67 10.42
C SER A 49 -3.73 63.64 11.55
N GLU A 50 -4.97 63.62 12.02
CA GLU A 50 -5.43 64.44 13.14
C GLU A 50 -4.66 64.15 14.44
N LEU A 51 -4.44 62.87 14.73
CA LEU A 51 -3.69 62.38 15.88
C LEU A 51 -2.25 62.92 15.92
N PHE A 52 -1.52 62.83 14.80
CA PHE A 52 -0.13 63.29 14.74
C PHE A 52 0.01 64.82 14.56
N ASN A 53 -1.07 65.55 14.25
CA ASN A 53 -1.05 67.02 14.04
C ASN A 53 -1.67 67.82 15.19
N ALA A 54 -1.86 67.23 16.37
CA ALA A 54 -2.46 67.91 17.54
C ALA A 54 -3.83 68.55 17.26
N LYS A 55 -4.60 68.00 16.31
CA LYS A 55 -5.92 68.56 15.95
C LYS A 55 -7.00 68.19 16.95
N LYS A 56 -6.87 67.01 17.57
CA LYS A 56 -7.87 66.46 18.48
C LYS A 56 -7.22 65.51 19.48
N VAL A 57 -7.68 65.57 20.74
CA VAL A 57 -7.31 64.59 21.76
C VAL A 57 -7.82 63.21 21.33
N PRO A 58 -6.95 62.19 21.25
CA PRO A 58 -7.35 60.90 20.73
C PRO A 58 -8.20 60.08 21.71
N ALA A 59 -9.00 59.18 21.13
CA ALA A 59 -9.62 58.09 21.87
C ALA A 59 -8.54 57.12 22.36
N GLU A 60 -8.81 56.45 23.47
CA GLU A 60 -7.83 55.56 24.10
C GLU A 60 -7.51 54.34 23.24
N ASP A 61 -8.53 53.71 22.64
CA ASP A 61 -8.37 52.57 21.74
C ASP A 61 -7.53 52.94 20.51
N LEU A 62 -7.81 54.09 19.89
CA LEU A 62 -7.05 54.60 18.75
C LEU A 62 -5.56 54.79 19.12
N LEU A 63 -5.29 55.36 20.30
CA LEU A 63 -3.90 55.56 20.74
C LEU A 63 -3.20 54.23 21.00
N ARG A 64 -3.87 53.31 21.72
CA ARG A 64 -3.33 51.98 22.05
C ARG A 64 -2.98 51.20 20.79
N ASP A 65 -3.88 51.14 19.81
CA ASP A 65 -3.67 50.41 18.55
C ASP A 65 -2.52 51.01 17.73
N VAL A 66 -2.45 52.34 17.64
CA VAL A 66 -1.38 53.04 16.91
C VAL A 66 -0.03 52.87 17.60
N VAL A 67 0.04 52.99 18.93
CA VAL A 67 1.27 52.81 19.71
C VAL A 67 1.77 51.37 19.61
N THR A 68 0.85 50.40 19.71
CA THR A 68 1.18 48.96 19.56
C THR A 68 1.69 48.66 18.15
N THR A 69 1.07 49.23 17.12
CA THR A 69 1.51 49.10 15.71
C THR A 69 2.90 49.70 15.48
N LEU A 70 3.27 50.73 16.25
CA LEU A 70 4.59 51.36 16.24
C LEU A 70 5.60 50.68 17.18
N GLY A 71 5.21 49.61 17.89
CA GLY A 71 6.09 48.88 18.81
C GLY A 71 6.38 49.62 20.12
N GLY A 72 5.57 50.61 20.49
CA GLY A 72 5.66 51.31 21.77
C GLY A 72 4.84 50.62 22.88
N ASP A 73 5.09 51.03 24.13
CA ASP A 73 4.36 50.56 25.30
C ASP A 73 2.99 51.26 25.41
N ALA A 74 1.92 50.53 25.08
CA ALA A 74 0.57 51.06 25.13
C ALA A 74 0.14 51.54 26.52
N ASP A 75 0.58 50.90 27.60
CA ASP A 75 0.16 51.24 28.96
C ASP A 75 0.81 52.55 29.41
N GLN A 76 2.10 52.74 29.08
CA GLN A 76 2.79 54.01 29.30
C GLN A 76 2.14 55.17 28.54
N TRP A 77 1.70 54.92 27.31
CA TRP A 77 1.05 55.93 26.48
C TRP A 77 -0.39 56.24 26.91
N SER A 78 -1.14 55.25 27.40
CA SER A 78 -2.44 55.47 28.05
C SER A 78 -2.31 56.37 29.28
N GLU A 79 -1.28 56.18 30.11
CA GLU A 79 -1.03 57.04 31.26
C GLU A 79 -0.71 58.48 30.85
N ARG A 80 0.08 58.67 29.79
CA ARG A 80 0.34 60.00 29.21
C ARG A 80 -0.94 60.65 28.67
N LEU A 81 -1.84 59.88 28.07
CA LEU A 81 -3.13 60.37 27.58
C LEU A 81 -4.05 60.84 28.72
N ARG A 82 -4.05 60.15 29.87
CA ARG A 82 -4.78 60.59 31.06
C ARG A 82 -4.29 61.94 31.56
N ARG A 83 -2.97 62.12 31.65
CA ARG A 83 -2.36 63.41 32.06
C ARG A 83 -2.65 64.53 31.07
N LEU A 84 -2.61 64.24 29.76
CA LEU A 84 -3.00 65.19 28.72
C LEU A 84 -4.43 65.68 28.91
N ARG A 85 -5.38 64.76 29.14
CA ARG A 85 -6.80 65.11 29.31
C ARG A 85 -7.02 66.07 30.47
N SER A 86 -6.34 65.88 31.60
CA SER A 86 -6.39 66.81 32.73
C SER A 86 -5.79 68.17 32.39
N ALA A 87 -4.61 68.21 31.76
CA ALA A 87 -3.93 69.45 31.40
C ALA A 87 -4.72 70.30 30.37
N GLU A 88 -5.37 69.68 29.39
CA GLU A 88 -6.23 70.38 28.42
C GLU A 88 -7.48 70.99 29.07
N GLN A 89 -8.06 70.33 30.08
CA GLN A 89 -9.19 70.87 30.82
C GLN A 89 -8.81 72.10 31.64
N ASP A 90 -7.65 72.07 32.29
CA ASP A 90 -7.14 73.20 33.06
C ASP A 90 -6.78 74.40 32.15
N PHE A 91 -6.19 74.12 30.98
CA PHE A 91 -5.91 75.14 29.96
C PHE A 91 -7.21 75.81 29.46
N HIS A 92 -8.24 75.02 29.13
CA HIS A 92 -9.53 75.58 28.69
C HIS A 92 -10.23 76.42 29.77
N ARG A 93 -10.20 75.99 31.05
CA ARG A 93 -10.78 76.77 32.16
C ARG A 93 -10.08 78.12 32.35
N ALA A 94 -8.77 78.19 32.15
CA ALA A 94 -8.04 79.46 32.21
C ALA A 94 -8.49 80.41 31.08
N THR A 95 -8.67 79.90 29.85
CA THR A 95 -9.06 80.73 28.68
C THR A 95 -10.51 81.26 28.73
N VAL A 96 -11.46 80.53 29.31
CA VAL A 96 -12.86 80.97 29.41
C VAL A 96 -13.05 82.08 30.46
N ARG A 97 -12.25 82.09 31.53
CA ARG A 97 -12.29 83.14 32.57
C ARG A 97 -11.91 84.53 32.05
N ASP A 98 -11.09 84.62 31.00
CA ASP A 98 -10.75 85.89 30.35
C ASP A 98 -11.86 86.41 29.41
N GLY A 99 -12.79 85.54 28.98
CA GLY A 99 -13.87 85.89 28.04
C GLY A 99 -15.10 86.55 28.68
N ASP A 100 -15.32 86.37 29.99
CA ASP A 100 -16.47 86.92 30.75
C ASP A 100 -16.16 88.26 31.44
N SER A 101 -15.12 88.97 30.99
CA SER A 101 -14.79 90.31 31.44
C SER A 101 -15.92 91.31 31.08
N PRO A 102 -16.35 92.20 32.01
CA PRO A 102 -17.33 93.25 31.74
C PRO A 102 -16.99 94.11 30.51
N GLN A 103 -15.71 94.32 30.23
CA GLN A 103 -15.24 95.04 29.03
C GLN A 103 -15.54 94.27 27.73
N ALA A 104 -15.42 92.94 27.73
CA ALA A 104 -15.76 92.13 26.55
C ALA A 104 -17.27 92.18 26.25
N GLN A 105 -18.09 92.27 27.29
CA GLN A 105 -19.55 92.46 27.18
C GLN A 105 -19.93 93.85 26.65
N ILE A 106 -19.29 94.92 27.15
CA ILE A 106 -19.55 96.29 26.70
C ILE A 106 -19.17 96.45 25.22
N SER A 107 -17.99 95.97 24.81
CA SER A 107 -17.58 96.05 23.40
C SER A 107 -18.50 95.25 22.47
N ARG A 108 -19.07 94.14 22.93
CA ARG A 108 -20.07 93.38 22.17
C ARG A 108 -21.37 94.17 21.98
N LEU A 109 -21.86 94.80 23.05
CA LEU A 109 -23.08 95.61 23.01
C LEU A 109 -22.91 96.91 22.21
N GLU A 110 -21.73 97.52 22.25
CA GLU A 110 -21.39 98.69 21.42
C GLU A 110 -21.32 98.32 19.93
N LEU A 111 -20.72 97.17 19.60
CA LEU A 111 -20.68 96.67 18.23
C LEU A 111 -22.09 96.36 17.70
N GLU A 112 -22.96 95.83 18.56
CA GLU A 112 -24.36 95.53 18.22
C GLU A 112 -25.18 96.81 18.03
N ASN A 113 -25.01 97.82 18.89
CA ASN A 113 -25.62 99.13 18.70
C ASN A 113 -25.13 99.83 17.43
N LYS A 114 -23.83 99.72 17.11
CA LYS A 114 -23.27 100.24 15.86
C LYS A 114 -23.92 99.59 14.63
N ARG A 115 -24.08 98.26 14.64
CA ARG A 115 -24.80 97.53 13.59
C ARG A 115 -26.25 97.99 13.45
N LEU A 116 -26.96 98.20 14.56
CA LEU A 116 -28.35 98.68 14.53
C LEU A 116 -28.47 100.11 13.96
N ARG A 117 -27.47 100.97 14.19
CA ARG A 117 -27.40 102.30 13.56
C ARG A 117 -27.14 102.23 12.06
N GLU A 118 -26.18 101.40 11.63
CA GLU A 118 -25.91 101.19 10.19
C GLU A 118 -27.13 100.61 9.45
N LEU A 119 -27.91 99.73 10.10
CA LEU A 119 -29.17 99.18 9.58
C LEU A 119 -30.28 100.23 9.43
N THR A 120 -30.29 101.28 10.27
CA THR A 120 -31.32 102.34 10.24
C THR A 120 -30.96 103.50 9.33
N GLU A 121 -29.66 103.77 9.11
CA GLU A 121 -29.18 104.80 8.19
C GLU A 121 -29.23 104.37 6.70
N GLN A 122 -29.23 103.06 6.41
CA GLN A 122 -29.26 102.53 5.03
C GLN A 122 -30.35 101.47 4.80
N PRO A 123 -31.64 101.82 4.96
CA PRO A 123 -32.74 100.86 4.80
C PRO A 123 -32.77 100.19 3.42
N GLY A 124 -32.31 100.89 2.37
CA GLY A 124 -32.23 100.34 1.01
C GLY A 124 -31.27 99.15 0.87
N VAL A 125 -30.14 99.16 1.60
CA VAL A 125 -29.16 98.06 1.56
C VAL A 125 -29.69 96.83 2.29
N VAL A 126 -30.37 97.03 3.42
CA VAL A 126 -31.00 95.94 4.19
C VAL A 126 -32.11 95.28 3.40
N ILE A 127 -32.96 96.07 2.75
CA ILE A 127 -34.03 95.58 1.89
C ILE A 127 -33.43 94.81 0.69
N ALA A 128 -32.39 95.34 0.04
CA ALA A 128 -31.71 94.65 -1.05
C ALA A 128 -31.06 93.33 -0.63
N GLN A 129 -30.42 93.29 0.55
CA GLN A 129 -29.86 92.06 1.12
C GLN A 129 -30.95 91.04 1.48
N ALA A 130 -32.09 91.50 2.02
CA ALA A 130 -33.24 90.65 2.32
C ALA A 130 -33.82 90.03 1.04
N TYR A 131 -33.98 90.82 -0.04
CA TYR A 131 -34.40 90.31 -1.35
C TYR A 131 -33.40 89.32 -1.94
N ALA A 132 -32.09 89.62 -1.88
CA ALA A 132 -31.05 88.70 -2.35
C ALA A 132 -31.02 87.38 -1.54
N ALA A 133 -31.24 87.46 -0.23
CA ALA A 133 -31.37 86.29 0.64
C ALA A 133 -32.64 85.48 0.30
N GLN A 134 -33.77 86.14 0.07
CA GLN A 134 -35.02 85.51 -0.35
C GLN A 134 -34.88 84.83 -1.73
N GLU A 135 -34.19 85.47 -2.67
CA GLU A 135 -33.92 84.89 -3.99
C GLU A 135 -32.98 83.68 -3.87
N SER A 136 -31.92 83.79 -3.06
CA SER A 136 -31.01 82.66 -2.78
C SER A 136 -31.75 81.49 -2.14
N ALA A 137 -32.60 81.76 -1.14
CA ALA A 137 -33.46 80.76 -0.51
C ALA A 137 -34.40 80.11 -1.52
N SER A 138 -35.03 80.90 -2.39
CA SER A 138 -35.91 80.40 -3.45
C SER A 138 -35.18 79.51 -4.46
N ARG A 139 -33.96 79.89 -4.86
CA ARG A 139 -33.10 79.06 -5.74
C ARG A 139 -32.72 77.74 -5.06
N ARG A 140 -32.40 77.75 -3.76
CA ARG A 140 -32.10 76.52 -2.99
C ARG A 140 -33.33 75.61 -2.87
N MET A 141 -34.52 76.17 -2.59
CA MET A 141 -35.76 75.40 -2.55
C MET A 141 -36.06 74.74 -3.91
N GLN A 142 -35.88 75.46 -5.03
CA GLN A 142 -36.05 74.90 -6.36
C GLN A 142 -35.01 73.81 -6.67
N ALA A 143 -33.75 73.98 -6.27
CA ALA A 143 -32.71 72.98 -6.43
C ALA A 143 -33.02 71.71 -5.61
N ALA A 144 -33.46 71.87 -4.36
CA ALA A 144 -33.89 70.75 -3.51
C ALA A 144 -35.06 69.99 -4.15
N ALA A 145 -36.10 70.68 -4.62
CA ALA A 145 -37.24 70.06 -5.30
C ALA A 145 -36.87 69.33 -6.62
N ARG A 146 -35.79 69.74 -7.31
CA ARG A 146 -35.26 69.01 -8.47
C ARG A 146 -34.52 67.74 -8.04
N LEU A 147 -33.75 67.82 -6.96
CA LEU A 147 -33.04 66.66 -6.41
C LEU A 147 -34.01 65.61 -5.86
N GLU A 148 -35.06 66.03 -5.16
CA GLU A 148 -36.12 65.14 -4.68
C GLU A 148 -36.80 64.40 -5.85
N ARG A 149 -37.19 65.12 -6.90
CA ARG A 149 -37.77 64.48 -8.10
C ARG A 149 -36.82 63.48 -8.75
N ARG A 150 -35.53 63.82 -8.84
CA ARG A 150 -34.51 62.90 -9.37
C ARG A 150 -34.34 61.67 -8.49
N ALA A 151 -34.31 61.84 -7.17
CA ALA A 151 -34.20 60.75 -6.21
C ALA A 151 -35.42 59.82 -6.28
N SER A 152 -36.64 60.37 -6.33
CA SER A 152 -37.87 59.59 -6.49
C SER A 152 -37.90 58.80 -7.79
N ASN A 153 -37.46 59.40 -8.90
CA ASN A 153 -37.37 58.69 -10.18
C ASN A 153 -36.36 57.54 -10.13
N LEU A 154 -35.18 57.75 -9.52
CA LEU A 154 -34.18 56.69 -9.36
C LEU A 154 -34.67 55.55 -8.46
N LEU A 155 -35.37 55.87 -7.36
CA LEU A 155 -35.97 54.87 -6.50
C LEU A 155 -37.03 54.06 -7.24
N LYS A 156 -37.85 54.72 -8.06
CA LYS A 156 -38.84 54.05 -8.90
C LYS A 156 -38.18 53.08 -9.89
N THR A 157 -37.14 53.53 -10.62
CA THR A 157 -36.40 52.66 -11.55
C THR A 157 -35.73 51.50 -10.82
N ALA A 158 -35.11 51.73 -9.67
CA ALA A 158 -34.50 50.67 -8.88
C ALA A 158 -35.52 49.64 -8.37
N GLN A 159 -36.74 50.09 -8.03
CA GLN A 159 -37.84 49.21 -7.64
C GLN A 159 -38.33 48.37 -8.82
N GLU A 160 -38.52 48.97 -10.00
CA GLU A 160 -38.90 48.25 -11.23
C GLU A 160 -37.84 47.20 -11.62
N GLU A 161 -36.55 47.53 -11.52
CA GLU A 161 -35.46 46.58 -11.76
C GLU A 161 -35.43 45.44 -10.73
N TYR A 162 -35.66 45.75 -9.45
CA TYR A 162 -35.74 44.74 -8.39
C TYR A 162 -36.92 43.78 -8.62
N GLU A 163 -38.10 44.30 -8.97
CA GLU A 163 -39.29 43.49 -9.27
C GLU A 163 -39.03 42.56 -10.46
N LEU A 164 -38.41 43.08 -11.54
CA LEU A 164 -38.04 42.26 -12.70
C LEU A 164 -37.02 41.16 -12.35
N LEU A 165 -36.04 41.45 -11.49
CA LEU A 165 -35.09 40.44 -11.01
C LEU A 165 -35.77 39.42 -10.09
N HIS A 166 -36.68 39.87 -9.23
CA HIS A 166 -37.44 39.01 -8.33
C HIS A 166 -38.35 38.04 -9.10
N GLU A 167 -38.99 38.48 -10.18
CA GLU A 167 -39.79 37.63 -11.06
C GLU A 167 -38.94 36.60 -11.83
N ARG A 168 -37.70 36.94 -12.19
CA ARG A 168 -36.80 36.04 -12.94
C ARG A 168 -36.07 35.03 -12.05
N ALA A 169 -35.90 35.31 -10.77
CA ALA A 169 -35.17 34.43 -9.85
C ALA A 169 -35.77 33.00 -9.79
N PRO A 170 -37.10 32.80 -9.66
CA PRO A 170 -37.70 31.46 -9.67
C PRO A 170 -37.47 30.68 -10.97
N GLU A 171 -37.43 31.35 -12.12
CA GLU A 171 -37.13 30.68 -13.40
C GLU A 171 -35.67 30.23 -13.45
N ALA A 172 -34.75 31.06 -12.98
CA ALA A 172 -33.33 30.71 -12.89
C ALA A 172 -33.12 29.53 -11.93
N GLU A 173 -33.79 29.53 -10.77
CA GLU A 173 -33.78 28.42 -9.81
C GLU A 173 -34.34 27.14 -10.42
N LYS A 174 -35.47 27.20 -11.13
CA LYS A 174 -36.04 26.05 -11.84
C LYS A 174 -35.08 25.49 -12.88
N ARG A 175 -34.42 26.35 -13.67
CA ARG A 175 -33.41 25.92 -14.66
C ARG A 175 -32.20 25.28 -14.00
N ALA A 176 -31.70 25.86 -12.91
CA ALA A 176 -30.58 25.30 -12.15
C ALA A 176 -30.96 23.92 -11.57
N ALA A 177 -32.16 23.80 -10.98
CA ALA A 177 -32.67 22.54 -10.46
C ALA A 177 -32.82 21.47 -11.57
N ALA A 178 -33.28 21.85 -12.76
CA ALA A 178 -33.37 20.95 -13.91
C ALA A 178 -31.99 20.44 -14.37
N ILE A 179 -30.98 21.32 -14.42
CA ILE A 179 -29.59 20.95 -14.77
C ILE A 179 -29.01 20.00 -13.72
N ILE A 180 -29.23 20.27 -12.43
CA ILE A 180 -28.77 19.41 -11.34
C ILE A 180 -29.45 18.03 -11.42
N ALA A 181 -30.75 17.98 -11.68
CA ALA A 181 -31.50 16.74 -11.82
C ALA A 181 -31.02 15.91 -13.02
N ASP A 182 -30.79 16.54 -14.18
CA ASP A 182 -30.24 15.88 -15.37
C ASP A 182 -28.81 15.37 -15.15
N GLY A 183 -27.97 16.16 -14.47
CA GLY A 183 -26.63 15.76 -14.06
C GLY A 183 -26.63 14.55 -13.12
N ALA A 184 -27.52 14.54 -12.12
CA ALA A 184 -27.68 13.41 -11.20
C ALA A 184 -28.19 12.15 -11.92
N ALA A 185 -29.16 12.27 -12.83
CA ALA A 185 -29.66 11.16 -13.63
C ALA A 185 -28.58 10.56 -14.56
N THR A 186 -27.76 11.43 -15.15
CA THR A 186 -26.63 11.02 -16.00
C THR A 186 -25.55 10.29 -15.19
N ALA A 187 -25.20 10.82 -14.01
CA ALA A 187 -24.25 10.18 -13.11
C ALA A 187 -24.72 8.77 -12.68
N ALA A 188 -25.99 8.63 -12.28
CA ALA A 188 -26.57 7.34 -11.91
C ALA A 188 -26.54 6.32 -13.06
N ARG A 189 -26.80 6.77 -14.30
CA ARG A 189 -26.70 5.91 -15.49
C ARG A 189 -25.28 5.43 -15.75
N LEU A 190 -24.29 6.32 -15.61
CA LEU A 190 -22.88 5.96 -15.77
C LEU A 190 -22.40 4.99 -14.69
N GLU A 191 -22.87 5.16 -13.46
CA GLU A 191 -22.57 4.24 -12.36
C GLU A 191 -23.14 2.84 -12.63
N LEU A 192 -24.41 2.75 -13.04
CA LEU A 192 -25.04 1.47 -13.40
C LEU A 192 -24.31 0.78 -14.57
N GLN A 193 -23.92 1.54 -15.59
CA GLN A 193 -23.12 1.03 -16.71
C GLN A 193 -21.73 0.57 -16.24
N GLY A 194 -21.11 1.29 -15.32
CA GLY A 194 -19.82 0.92 -14.73
C GLY A 194 -19.91 -0.38 -13.94
N GLN A 195 -20.96 -0.55 -13.13
CA GLN A 195 -21.22 -1.77 -12.35
C GLN A 195 -21.44 -2.98 -13.27
N SER A 196 -22.29 -2.84 -14.29
CA SER A 196 -22.53 -3.92 -15.28
C SER A 196 -21.25 -4.31 -16.03
N ARG A 197 -20.45 -3.34 -16.48
CA ARG A 197 -19.16 -3.63 -17.13
C ARG A 197 -18.17 -4.32 -16.18
N HIS A 198 -18.15 -3.94 -14.91
CA HIS A 198 -17.28 -4.57 -13.93
C HIS A 198 -17.69 -6.03 -13.69
N GLU A 199 -19.00 -6.29 -13.56
CA GLU A 199 -19.55 -7.63 -13.42
C GLU A 199 -19.22 -8.52 -14.64
N ASP A 200 -19.35 -7.99 -15.86
CA ASP A 200 -18.96 -8.69 -17.09
C ASP A 200 -17.46 -9.06 -17.10
N ILE A 201 -16.59 -8.12 -16.71
CA ILE A 201 -15.13 -8.33 -16.64
C ILE A 201 -14.79 -9.40 -15.60
N VAL A 202 -15.40 -9.35 -14.41
CA VAL A 202 -15.19 -10.34 -13.35
C VAL A 202 -15.68 -11.72 -13.79
N THR A 203 -16.84 -11.79 -14.43
CA THR A 203 -17.41 -13.04 -14.93
C THR A 203 -16.53 -13.68 -16.00
N GLU A 204 -16.04 -12.90 -16.97
CA GLU A 204 -15.12 -13.41 -18.00
C GLU A 204 -13.75 -13.79 -17.42
N ALA A 205 -13.23 -13.04 -16.43
CA ALA A 205 -12.00 -13.38 -15.74
C ALA A 205 -12.11 -14.72 -14.99
N ASN A 206 -13.22 -14.94 -14.27
CA ASN A 206 -13.50 -16.20 -13.60
C ASN A 206 -13.62 -17.36 -14.60
N ARG A 207 -14.33 -17.16 -15.72
CA ARG A 207 -14.44 -18.17 -16.79
C ARG A 207 -13.07 -18.55 -17.36
N ARG A 208 -12.18 -17.58 -17.55
CA ARG A 208 -10.80 -17.82 -18.00
C ARG A 208 -9.99 -18.58 -16.96
N ALA A 209 -10.11 -18.21 -15.69
CA ALA A 209 -9.44 -18.89 -14.59
C ALA A 209 -9.87 -20.37 -14.51
N ASP A 210 -11.18 -20.65 -14.57
CA ASP A 210 -11.73 -22.01 -14.57
C ASP A 210 -11.23 -22.84 -15.77
N ALA A 211 -11.15 -22.22 -16.95
CA ALA A 211 -10.60 -22.88 -18.14
C ALA A 211 -9.11 -23.24 -17.98
N ILE A 212 -8.32 -22.37 -17.35
CA ILE A 212 -6.91 -22.63 -17.05
C ILE A 212 -6.77 -23.75 -16.01
N ILE A 213 -7.57 -23.72 -14.94
CA ILE A 213 -7.56 -24.76 -13.89
C ILE A 213 -7.94 -26.12 -14.48
N THR A 214 -8.98 -26.18 -15.31
CA THR A 214 -9.42 -27.41 -15.96
C THR A 214 -8.32 -28.00 -16.86
N ARG A 215 -7.70 -27.17 -17.70
CA ARG A 215 -6.56 -27.61 -18.54
C ARG A 215 -5.38 -28.10 -17.72
N ALA A 216 -5.07 -27.44 -16.60
CA ALA A 216 -4.00 -27.86 -15.70
C ALA A 216 -4.32 -29.22 -15.04
N GLN A 217 -5.57 -29.44 -14.60
CA GLN A 217 -6.04 -30.70 -14.05
C GLN A 217 -5.97 -31.84 -15.07
N ASP A 218 -6.41 -31.60 -16.30
CA ASP A 218 -6.38 -32.61 -17.37
C ASP A 218 -4.94 -32.99 -17.72
N ARG A 219 -4.04 -32.00 -17.83
CA ARG A 219 -2.61 -32.26 -18.05
C ARG A 219 -1.97 -33.03 -16.89
N ALA A 220 -2.35 -32.73 -15.65
CA ALA A 220 -1.88 -33.47 -14.48
C ALA A 220 -2.37 -34.93 -14.50
N ARG A 221 -3.64 -35.18 -14.86
CA ARG A 221 -4.19 -36.53 -15.04
C ARG A 221 -3.47 -37.30 -16.15
N GLU A 222 -3.22 -36.66 -17.28
CA GLU A 222 -2.46 -37.25 -18.39
C GLU A 222 -1.03 -37.62 -17.96
N MET A 223 -0.35 -36.73 -17.23
CA MET A 223 0.98 -37.01 -16.69
C MET A 223 0.97 -38.20 -15.73
N LEU A 224 -0.03 -38.31 -14.86
CA LEU A 224 -0.18 -39.44 -13.94
C LEU A 224 -0.45 -40.76 -14.68
N GLN A 225 -1.33 -40.76 -15.67
CA GLN A 225 -1.60 -41.94 -16.50
C GLN A 225 -0.36 -42.39 -17.28
N ASN A 226 0.39 -41.44 -17.83
CA ASN A 226 1.65 -41.72 -18.53
C ASN A 226 2.72 -42.26 -17.57
N ALA A 227 2.81 -41.72 -16.35
CA ALA A 227 3.72 -42.23 -15.32
C ALA A 227 3.35 -43.66 -14.89
N GLU A 228 2.05 -43.94 -14.71
CA GLU A 228 1.56 -45.28 -14.37
C GLU A 228 1.87 -46.27 -15.50
N LYS A 229 1.64 -45.90 -16.76
CA LYS A 229 1.98 -46.72 -17.93
C LYS A 229 3.48 -47.03 -17.97
N ARG A 230 4.34 -46.02 -17.83
CA ARG A 230 5.81 -46.21 -17.77
C ARG A 230 6.22 -47.12 -16.61
N ALA A 231 5.59 -47.00 -15.45
CA ALA A 231 5.86 -47.87 -14.31
C ALA A 231 5.46 -49.33 -14.60
N LYS A 232 4.32 -49.56 -15.27
CA LYS A 232 3.91 -50.89 -15.73
C LYS A 232 4.89 -51.48 -16.74
N ASP A 233 5.29 -50.70 -17.74
CA ASP A 233 6.26 -51.11 -18.77
C ASP A 233 7.63 -51.44 -18.14
N HIS A 234 8.08 -50.63 -17.17
CA HIS A 234 9.32 -50.88 -16.44
C HIS A 234 9.24 -52.19 -15.65
N ARG A 235 8.17 -52.40 -14.87
CA ARG A 235 7.95 -53.66 -14.14
C ARG A 235 7.94 -54.86 -15.07
N ALA A 236 7.22 -54.79 -16.20
CA ALA A 236 7.19 -55.86 -17.19
C ALA A 236 8.59 -56.19 -17.74
N THR A 237 9.39 -55.15 -18.04
CA THR A 237 10.78 -55.28 -18.50
C THR A 237 11.67 -55.92 -17.42
N THR A 238 11.55 -55.47 -16.16
CA THR A 238 12.31 -56.04 -15.04
C THR A 238 11.95 -57.51 -14.79
N TYR A 239 10.66 -57.86 -14.83
CA TYR A 239 10.22 -59.26 -14.70
C TYR A 239 10.73 -60.14 -15.84
N ALA A 240 10.71 -59.65 -17.08
CA ALA A 240 11.26 -60.38 -18.22
C ALA A 240 12.77 -60.63 -18.06
N SER A 241 13.51 -59.62 -17.60
CA SER A 241 14.95 -59.76 -17.32
C SER A 241 15.23 -60.74 -16.18
N LEU A 242 14.48 -60.67 -15.08
CA LEU A 242 14.63 -61.59 -13.95
C LEU A 242 14.32 -63.04 -14.38
N ASN A 243 13.26 -63.25 -15.14
CA ASN A 243 12.90 -64.58 -15.63
C ASN A 243 13.98 -65.14 -16.57
N LYS A 244 14.60 -64.29 -17.40
CA LYS A 244 15.76 -64.68 -18.22
C LYS A 244 16.94 -65.10 -17.33
N THR A 245 17.30 -64.30 -16.34
CA THR A 245 18.41 -64.64 -15.43
C THR A 245 18.16 -65.93 -14.65
N LEU A 246 16.91 -66.20 -14.23
CA LEU A 246 16.56 -67.45 -13.57
C LEU A 246 16.71 -68.66 -14.51
N LYS A 247 16.28 -68.53 -15.78
CA LYS A 247 16.50 -69.57 -16.80
C LYS A 247 17.98 -69.83 -17.06
N ASP A 248 18.79 -68.77 -17.13
CA ASP A 248 20.24 -68.89 -17.32
C ASP A 248 20.89 -69.60 -16.11
N ILE A 249 20.44 -69.31 -14.88
CA ILE A 249 20.88 -70.01 -13.66
C ILE A 249 20.50 -71.50 -13.70
N ASP A 250 19.26 -71.84 -14.08
CA ASP A 250 18.82 -73.23 -14.19
C ASP A 250 19.61 -73.99 -15.27
N GLN A 251 19.90 -73.35 -16.40
CA GLN A 251 20.72 -73.92 -17.46
C GLN A 251 22.15 -74.20 -16.97
N LEU A 252 22.79 -73.23 -16.32
CA LEU A 252 24.12 -73.40 -15.73
C LEU A 252 24.16 -74.50 -14.68
N ARG A 253 23.08 -74.67 -13.90
CA ARG A 253 22.96 -75.76 -12.93
C ARG A 253 22.91 -77.12 -13.63
N VAL A 254 22.11 -77.26 -14.69
CA VAL A 254 22.04 -78.51 -15.48
C VAL A 254 23.40 -78.83 -16.11
N GLU A 255 24.09 -77.84 -16.67
CA GLU A 255 25.44 -78.00 -17.22
C GLU A 255 26.45 -78.43 -16.14
N ALA A 256 26.39 -77.83 -14.95
CA ALA A 256 27.23 -78.21 -13.83
C ALA A 256 26.95 -79.65 -13.36
N GLU A 257 25.68 -80.05 -13.26
CA GLU A 257 25.28 -81.42 -12.91
C GLU A 257 25.77 -82.42 -13.98
N GLN A 258 25.67 -82.09 -15.27
CA GLN A 258 26.22 -82.89 -16.36
C GLN A 258 27.74 -83.00 -16.31
N ALA A 259 28.45 -81.90 -16.03
CA ALA A 259 29.90 -81.89 -15.89
C ALA A 259 30.36 -82.78 -14.71
N VAL A 260 29.64 -82.73 -13.58
CA VAL A 260 29.89 -83.62 -12.44
C VAL A 260 29.65 -85.09 -12.81
N GLN A 261 28.57 -85.39 -13.53
CA GLN A 261 28.30 -86.75 -14.02
C GLN A 261 29.38 -87.24 -14.98
N GLN A 262 29.80 -86.42 -15.94
CA GLN A 262 30.88 -86.75 -16.88
C GLN A 262 32.21 -86.97 -16.15
N ALA A 263 32.58 -86.10 -15.21
CA ALA A 263 33.78 -86.26 -14.40
C ALA A 263 33.73 -87.55 -13.55
N SER A 264 32.56 -87.89 -12.98
CA SER A 264 32.37 -89.14 -12.24
C SER A 264 32.51 -90.37 -13.15
N ALA A 265 31.99 -90.34 -14.37
CA ALA A 265 32.10 -91.41 -15.36
C ALA A 265 33.54 -91.54 -15.90
N GLN A 266 34.24 -90.42 -16.11
CA GLN A 266 35.66 -90.42 -16.46
C GLN A 266 36.50 -91.02 -15.34
N ARG A 267 36.23 -90.65 -14.09
CA ARG A 267 36.90 -91.22 -12.92
C ARG A 267 36.69 -92.73 -12.84
N THR A 268 35.45 -93.22 -12.97
CA THR A 268 35.19 -94.68 -12.95
C THR A 268 35.83 -95.40 -14.14
N SER A 269 35.88 -94.77 -15.32
CA SER A 269 36.59 -95.31 -16.49
C SER A 269 38.10 -95.38 -16.27
N LEU A 270 38.71 -94.35 -15.69
CA LEU A 270 40.13 -94.33 -15.34
C LEU A 270 40.45 -95.34 -14.24
N GLU A 271 39.61 -95.45 -13.21
CA GLU A 271 39.72 -96.48 -12.16
C GLU A 271 39.65 -97.88 -12.77
N MET A 272 38.72 -98.14 -13.72
CA MET A 272 38.62 -99.42 -14.40
C MET A 272 39.85 -99.72 -15.28
N ARG A 273 40.35 -98.73 -16.04
CA ARG A 273 41.57 -98.87 -16.85
C ARG A 273 42.80 -99.15 -15.98
N ALA A 274 42.94 -98.43 -14.87
CA ALA A 274 44.03 -98.63 -13.92
C ALA A 274 43.98 -100.05 -13.32
N LYS A 275 42.79 -100.53 -12.94
CA LYS A 275 42.60 -101.91 -12.45
C LYS A 275 43.00 -102.96 -13.49
N ILE A 276 42.60 -102.78 -14.76
CA ILE A 276 42.97 -103.70 -15.86
C ILE A 276 44.49 -103.71 -16.07
N GLU A 277 45.14 -102.54 -16.08
CA GLU A 277 46.60 -102.47 -16.30
C GLU A 277 47.38 -103.07 -15.11
N ILE A 278 46.93 -102.82 -13.87
CA ILE A 278 47.50 -103.48 -12.69
C ILE A 278 47.33 -105.00 -12.78
N GLU A 279 46.13 -105.49 -13.13
CA GLU A 279 45.89 -106.93 -13.31
C GLU A 279 46.83 -107.54 -14.35
N ARG A 280 46.97 -106.86 -15.50
CA ARG A 280 47.84 -107.29 -16.60
C ARG A 280 49.29 -107.38 -16.16
N LEU A 281 49.82 -106.33 -15.52
CA LEU A 281 51.20 -106.28 -15.04
C LEU A 281 51.47 -107.36 -13.97
N VAL A 282 50.52 -107.58 -13.06
CA VAL A 282 50.65 -108.63 -12.04
C VAL A 282 50.66 -110.01 -12.69
N ARG A 283 49.79 -110.28 -13.69
CA ARG A 283 49.78 -111.56 -14.43
C ARG A 283 51.06 -111.78 -15.23
N GLU A 284 51.58 -110.75 -15.90
CA GLU A 284 52.88 -110.81 -16.59
C GLU A 284 54.00 -111.17 -15.59
N ALA A 285 54.02 -110.53 -14.41
CA ALA A 285 54.98 -110.83 -13.34
C ALA A 285 54.83 -112.26 -12.78
N GLN A 286 53.60 -112.74 -12.56
CA GLN A 286 53.31 -114.11 -12.14
C GLN A 286 53.88 -115.12 -13.15
N GLN A 287 53.63 -114.94 -14.45
CA GLN A 287 54.18 -115.81 -15.50
C GLN A 287 55.71 -115.84 -15.52
N HIS A 288 56.35 -114.70 -15.26
CA HIS A 288 57.82 -114.63 -15.15
C HIS A 288 58.34 -115.38 -13.90
N LEU A 289 57.65 -115.25 -12.76
CA LEU A 289 57.99 -115.93 -11.50
C LEU A 289 57.76 -117.45 -11.56
N GLU A 290 56.68 -117.90 -12.21
CA GLU A 290 56.40 -119.32 -12.45
C GLU A 290 57.51 -119.99 -13.28
N LYS A 291 57.95 -119.32 -14.37
CA LYS A 291 59.08 -119.80 -15.19
C LYS A 291 60.39 -119.90 -14.40
N ALA A 292 60.54 -119.11 -13.34
CA ALA A 292 61.71 -119.12 -12.46
C ALA A 292 61.59 -120.09 -11.26
N GLY A 293 60.44 -120.77 -11.08
CA GLY A 293 60.21 -121.71 -9.97
C GLY A 293 59.84 -121.06 -8.63
N ALA A 294 59.44 -119.79 -8.62
CA ALA A 294 59.20 -118.98 -7.42
C ALA A 294 57.72 -119.00 -6.98
N GLY A 295 57.23 -120.15 -6.51
CA GLY A 295 55.80 -120.39 -6.24
C GLY A 295 55.19 -119.56 -5.08
N GLU A 296 55.93 -119.27 -4.01
CA GLU A 296 55.42 -118.48 -2.89
C GLU A 296 55.15 -117.01 -3.29
N GLN A 297 55.99 -116.44 -4.15
CA GLN A 297 55.87 -115.07 -4.64
C GLN A 297 54.64 -114.92 -5.55
N VAL A 298 54.26 -115.97 -6.28
CA VAL A 298 53.04 -116.00 -7.08
C VAL A 298 51.79 -115.92 -6.19
N HIS A 299 51.78 -116.64 -5.06
CA HIS A 299 50.68 -116.59 -4.09
C HIS A 299 50.54 -115.23 -3.42
N ALA A 300 51.66 -114.56 -3.11
CA ALA A 300 51.64 -113.19 -2.58
C ALA A 300 51.05 -112.18 -3.58
N LEU A 301 51.28 -112.37 -4.89
CA LEU A 301 50.68 -111.54 -5.94
C LEU A 301 49.17 -111.78 -6.09
N ASP A 302 48.68 -113.00 -5.84
CA ASP A 302 47.23 -113.28 -5.82
C ASP A 302 46.53 -112.58 -4.66
N LEU A 303 47.13 -112.60 -3.46
CA LEU A 303 46.61 -111.87 -2.30
C LEU A 303 46.57 -110.35 -2.56
N LEU A 304 47.59 -109.82 -3.24
CA LEU A 304 47.63 -108.41 -3.63
C LEU A 304 46.49 -108.06 -4.60
N LEU A 305 46.20 -108.90 -5.60
CA LEU A 305 45.02 -108.70 -6.47
C LEU A 305 43.70 -108.79 -5.71
N LEU A 306 43.62 -109.62 -4.66
CA LEU A 306 42.45 -109.74 -3.81
C LEU A 306 42.23 -108.47 -2.96
N ASP A 307 43.30 -107.93 -2.37
CA ASP A 307 43.28 -106.70 -1.56
C ASP A 307 42.90 -105.46 -2.38
N PHE A 308 43.34 -105.38 -3.64
CA PHE A 308 42.88 -104.34 -4.57
C PHE A 308 41.48 -104.60 -5.14
N ASN A 309 40.85 -105.72 -4.77
CA ASN A 309 39.56 -106.17 -5.27
C ASN A 309 39.52 -106.24 -6.81
N ILE A 310 40.58 -106.83 -7.40
CA ILE A 310 40.81 -107.00 -8.85
C ILE A 310 40.53 -108.46 -9.28
N THR A 311 40.62 -109.43 -8.37
CA THR A 311 40.39 -110.86 -8.67
C THR A 311 38.94 -111.18 -9.08
N GLY A 312 38.77 -111.70 -10.31
CA GLY A 312 37.49 -112.26 -10.81
C GLY A 312 36.79 -111.45 -11.91
N SER A 313 37.40 -110.38 -12.42
CA SER A 313 36.77 -109.44 -13.37
C SER A 313 36.52 -109.98 -14.79
N HIS A 314 37.20 -111.05 -15.23
CA HIS A 314 37.26 -111.43 -16.65
C HIS A 314 36.45 -112.66 -17.11
N ALA A 315 35.64 -113.32 -16.26
CA ALA A 315 34.85 -114.48 -16.70
C ALA A 315 33.38 -114.18 -17.08
N ALA A 316 32.87 -112.95 -16.93
CA ALA A 316 31.44 -112.66 -17.07
C ALA A 316 31.05 -111.58 -18.10
N THR A 317 31.89 -111.28 -19.09
CA THR A 317 31.55 -110.37 -20.22
C THR A 317 30.91 -111.09 -21.42
N ARG A 318 30.09 -112.13 -21.18
CA ARG A 318 29.11 -112.60 -22.16
C ARG A 318 27.69 -112.42 -21.64
N GLY A 319 27.07 -111.35 -22.14
CA GLY A 319 25.63 -111.27 -22.32
C GLY A 319 24.79 -111.21 -21.05
N ARG A 320 24.66 -110.02 -20.46
CA ARG A 320 23.43 -109.61 -19.77
C ARG A 320 23.27 -108.10 -19.89
N HIS A 321 22.50 -107.69 -20.90
CA HIS A 321 21.76 -106.43 -20.87
C HIS A 321 20.69 -106.54 -19.77
N ALA A 322 21.09 -106.54 -18.50
CA ALA A 322 20.17 -106.33 -17.40
C ALA A 322 19.94 -104.82 -17.31
N ARG A 323 18.75 -104.38 -17.73
CA ARG A 323 18.22 -103.05 -17.43
C ARG A 323 18.34 -102.83 -15.94
N GLN A 324 19.38 -102.12 -15.51
CA GLN A 324 19.55 -101.70 -14.14
C GLN A 324 18.54 -100.57 -13.92
N THR A 325 17.39 -100.94 -13.35
CA THR A 325 16.41 -100.03 -12.80
C THR A 325 17.12 -99.15 -11.77
N VAL A 326 17.43 -97.92 -12.19
CA VAL A 326 17.92 -96.86 -11.31
C VAL A 326 16.93 -96.73 -10.14
N PRO A 327 17.40 -96.73 -8.87
CA PRO A 327 16.51 -96.54 -7.74
C PRO A 327 15.85 -95.17 -7.88
N ARG A 328 14.52 -95.19 -7.99
CA ARG A 328 13.65 -94.02 -7.98
C ARG A 328 13.94 -93.24 -6.70
N ARG A 329 14.78 -92.20 -6.86
CA ARG A 329 15.16 -91.26 -5.81
C ARG A 329 13.88 -90.79 -5.12
N ALA A 330 13.79 -91.02 -3.82
CA ALA A 330 12.68 -90.59 -3.00
C ALA A 330 12.39 -89.11 -3.31
N ALA A 331 11.13 -88.82 -3.63
CA ALA A 331 10.65 -87.48 -3.87
C ALA A 331 11.05 -86.63 -2.66
N LEU A 332 11.93 -85.65 -2.88
CA LEU A 332 12.05 -84.54 -1.94
C LEU A 332 10.66 -83.93 -1.78
N PRO A 333 10.26 -83.53 -0.57
CA PRO A 333 8.99 -82.85 -0.37
C PRO A 333 8.95 -81.64 -1.30
N ASP A 334 7.83 -81.56 -2.02
CA ASP A 334 7.45 -80.50 -2.93
C ASP A 334 7.31 -79.19 -2.15
N ASN A 335 8.44 -78.54 -1.86
CA ASN A 335 8.50 -77.17 -1.35
C ASN A 335 8.40 -76.15 -2.50
N SER A 336 7.80 -76.53 -3.64
CA SER A 336 7.53 -75.66 -4.79
C SER A 336 6.33 -74.73 -4.55
N LYS A 337 6.27 -74.12 -3.37
CA LYS A 337 5.62 -72.83 -3.21
C LYS A 337 6.69 -71.89 -2.70
N PRO A 338 7.37 -71.12 -3.56
CA PRO A 338 8.02 -69.92 -3.08
C PRO A 338 6.90 -69.05 -2.48
N SER A 339 6.85 -68.97 -1.16
CA SER A 339 6.14 -67.93 -0.44
C SER A 339 6.78 -66.59 -0.79
N LEU A 340 6.44 -66.09 -1.98
CA LEU A 340 6.71 -64.74 -2.49
C LEU A 340 5.66 -63.76 -1.97
N ASP A 341 5.16 -63.95 -0.75
CA ASP A 341 4.20 -63.05 -0.08
C ASP A 341 4.88 -61.92 0.71
N LEU A 342 6.21 -61.77 0.60
CA LEU A 342 6.98 -60.83 1.43
C LEU A 342 7.44 -59.55 0.73
N ILE A 343 7.07 -59.31 -0.53
CA ILE A 343 7.43 -58.07 -1.23
C ILE A 343 6.18 -57.50 -1.91
N ALA A 344 5.68 -56.41 -1.34
CA ALA A 344 4.58 -55.56 -1.81
C ALA A 344 3.15 -56.02 -1.47
N GLN A 345 2.80 -56.03 -0.18
CA GLN A 345 1.43 -55.64 0.17
C GLN A 345 1.22 -54.18 -0.28
N PRO A 346 0.15 -53.84 -1.03
CA PRO A 346 -0.23 -52.45 -1.22
C PRO A 346 -0.51 -51.82 0.16
N PRO A 347 -0.25 -50.52 0.34
CA PRO A 347 -0.56 -49.85 1.59
C PRO A 347 -2.03 -50.12 1.94
N GLY A 348 -2.27 -50.66 3.15
CA GLY A 348 -3.62 -50.94 3.63
C GLY A 348 -4.50 -49.69 3.53
N SER A 349 -5.81 -49.90 3.40
CA SER A 349 -6.85 -48.87 3.21
C SER A 349 -6.94 -47.77 4.29
N GLY A 350 -6.02 -47.75 5.25
CA GLY A 350 -5.85 -46.70 6.26
C GLY A 350 -4.68 -45.73 6.01
N TRP A 351 -3.95 -45.82 4.88
CA TRP A 351 -2.89 -44.88 4.56
C TRP A 351 -3.46 -43.53 4.10
N THR A 352 -3.66 -42.62 5.06
CA THR A 352 -3.90 -41.20 4.79
C THR A 352 -2.56 -40.60 4.37
N GLY A 353 -2.44 -40.21 3.11
CA GLY A 353 -1.16 -39.81 2.50
C GLY A 353 -0.45 -38.66 3.22
N TRP A 354 0.75 -38.31 2.74
CA TRP A 354 1.56 -37.20 3.23
C TRP A 354 0.72 -35.92 3.41
N THR A 355 0.31 -35.63 4.64
CA THR A 355 -0.29 -34.34 5.00
C THR A 355 0.82 -33.31 4.97
N PHE A 356 0.87 -32.54 3.87
CA PHE A 356 1.64 -31.31 3.85
C PHE A 356 1.15 -30.43 5.02
N PRO A 357 2.05 -29.87 5.83
CA PRO A 357 1.65 -28.91 6.85
C PRO A 357 0.94 -27.75 6.15
N GLN A 358 -0.35 -27.56 6.43
CA GLN A 358 -1.08 -26.37 6.03
C GLN A 358 -0.31 -25.17 6.55
N GLN A 359 0.26 -24.38 5.63
CA GLN A 359 0.75 -23.04 5.94
C GLN A 359 -0.41 -22.28 6.59
N ARG A 360 -0.27 -21.98 7.88
CA ARG A 360 -1.17 -21.05 8.58
C ARG A 360 -1.11 -19.73 7.83
N GLN A 361 -2.19 -19.37 7.14
CA GLN A 361 -2.38 -18.01 6.67
C GLN A 361 -2.44 -17.10 7.90
N PRO A 362 -1.68 -16.00 7.96
CA PRO A 362 -1.82 -15.01 9.01
C PRO A 362 -3.23 -14.38 8.92
N PRO A 363 -3.86 -14.03 10.06
CA PRO A 363 -5.15 -13.36 10.05
C PRO A 363 -5.02 -12.02 9.31
N ILE A 364 -5.78 -11.88 8.24
CA ILE A 364 -5.99 -10.60 7.57
C ILE A 364 -6.76 -9.73 8.56
N HIS A 365 -6.06 -8.82 9.23
CA HIS A 365 -6.69 -7.77 10.02
C HIS A 365 -7.55 -6.91 9.09
N GLY A 366 -8.86 -7.05 9.23
CA GLY A 366 -9.85 -6.20 8.58
C GLY A 366 -9.66 -4.75 9.01
N VAL A 367 -9.25 -3.91 8.06
CA VAL A 367 -9.35 -2.46 8.15
C VAL A 367 -10.84 -2.12 8.12
N ARG A 368 -11.39 -1.68 9.26
CA ARG A 368 -12.70 -1.02 9.29
C ARG A 368 -12.56 0.35 8.61
N PRO A 369 -13.45 0.72 7.68
CA PRO A 369 -13.49 2.08 7.17
C PRO A 369 -14.07 3.00 8.26
N GLU A 370 -13.31 4.01 8.65
CA GLU A 370 -13.85 5.19 9.32
C GLU A 370 -14.65 5.99 8.29
N THR A 371 -15.95 6.13 8.54
CA THR A 371 -16.84 7.04 7.81
C THR A 371 -16.60 8.49 8.25
N PRO A 372 -16.45 9.43 7.31
CA PRO A 372 -16.60 10.86 7.58
C PRO A 372 -18.07 11.28 7.72
#